data_AF-A0A7C7PYW5-F1
#
_entry.id   AF-A0A7C7PYW5-F1
#
_cell.length_a   1.000
_cell.length_b   1.000
_cell.length_c   1.000
_cell.angle_alpha   90.00
_cell.angle_beta   90.00
_cell.angle_gamma   90.00
#
_symmetry.space_group_name_H-M   'P 1'
#
loop_
_entity.id
_entity.type
_entity.pdbx_description
1 polymer ?
#
loop_
_entity_poly.entity_id
_entity_poly.type
_entity_poly.pdbx_seq_one_letter_code
_entity_poly.pdbx_strand_id
1 'polypeptide(L)'
;YEIRLGTYYGHTASVQAALAVSPGGRTFTKVRLSGDEHWDTVEAEHYGPRDGEHPEKRVNLNEMLEVRWRVAMLDGDELEIAPVDRKFAEGTLASLAYVRLIPVDEVQHSTEMSRPDTKRLVAVFDGTFYGNFPKDEEEIWGYFEPMRGSDFSLVFWATCRLDACYYLSEVGRPLTPLPEEMLNRRTYILKDFQRWVEREVDPLEVAVDAAHELGLEIYGSMRLMGVEIPPFHQFHGAPTFMTEHPEFWAVDASGRRVPHLSLAFPEVRDLIVRLFREQAQRYGIDGVHVLFNRSFPFVLFEEPFVRDFAERYGEDPRNLDPSDPRLWVQRAEYTTALLRELRAMSDDVGRRLGTAVHAMNSLRNNLYFGLDIVRWAKEGLIDHLVL
;
A
#
# COMPACT_ATOMS: atom_id res chain seq x y z
N TYR A 1 -31.87 -2.46 -9.76
CA TYR A 1 -31.26 -2.84 -11.04
C TYR A 1 -29.79 -3.16 -10.81
N GLU A 2 -29.30 -4.24 -11.42
CA GLU A 2 -27.86 -4.43 -11.61
C GLU A 2 -27.44 -3.60 -12.81
N ILE A 3 -26.49 -2.68 -12.58
CA ILE A 3 -25.97 -1.76 -13.57
C ILE A 3 -24.68 -2.33 -14.12
N ARG A 4 -24.64 -2.55 -15.42
CA ARG A 4 -23.45 -2.98 -16.15
C ARG A 4 -23.01 -1.92 -17.14
N LEU A 5 -21.71 -1.69 -17.20
CA LEU A 5 -21.08 -0.67 -18.01
C LEU A 5 -20.27 -1.34 -19.12
N GLY A 6 -20.67 -1.10 -20.37
CA GLY A 6 -19.90 -1.52 -21.54
C GLY A 6 -18.82 -0.50 -21.85
N THR A 7 -17.57 -0.76 -21.46
CA THR A 7 -16.42 0.12 -21.71
C THR A 7 -15.70 -0.32 -22.98
N TYR A 8 -15.35 0.64 -23.83
CA TYR A 8 -14.57 0.38 -25.05
C TYR A 8 -13.12 0.82 -24.85
N TYR A 9 -12.18 -0.08 -25.13
CA TYR A 9 -10.75 0.13 -24.84
C TYR A 9 -9.92 0.50 -26.08
N GLY A 10 -10.52 0.56 -27.27
CA GLY A 10 -9.87 1.10 -28.47
C GLY A 10 -10.07 2.61 -28.56
N HIS A 11 -9.13 3.34 -29.15
CA HIS A 11 -9.40 4.51 -30.03
C HIS A 11 -8.24 5.51 -30.15
N THR A 12 -7.11 5.36 -29.44
CA THR A 12 -6.03 6.35 -29.55
C THR A 12 -4.67 5.71 -29.86
N ALA A 13 -3.85 6.41 -30.64
CA ALA A 13 -2.46 6.04 -30.88
C ALA A 13 -1.65 5.98 -29.55
N SER A 14 -2.07 6.73 -28.53
CA SER A 14 -1.54 6.66 -27.17
C SER A 14 -1.91 5.35 -26.47
N VAL A 15 -3.15 4.86 -26.59
CA VAL A 15 -3.54 3.53 -26.06
C VAL A 15 -2.81 2.40 -26.80
N GLN A 16 -2.57 2.54 -28.11
CA GLN A 16 -1.73 1.61 -28.88
C GLN A 16 -0.28 1.56 -28.38
N ALA A 17 0.30 2.71 -28.03
CA ALA A 17 1.64 2.80 -27.45
C ALA A 17 1.68 2.24 -26.01
N ALA A 18 0.66 2.51 -25.19
CA ALA A 18 0.54 1.97 -23.83
C ALA A 18 0.43 0.44 -23.83
N LEU A 19 -0.34 -0.12 -24.76
CA LEU A 19 -0.49 -1.57 -24.95
C LEU A 19 0.79 -2.27 -25.44
N ALA A 20 1.66 -1.56 -26.16
CA ALA A 20 2.95 -2.08 -26.60
C ALA A 20 3.97 -2.23 -25.45
N VAL A 21 3.78 -1.50 -24.35
CA VAL A 21 4.68 -1.50 -23.18
C VAL A 21 4.07 -2.23 -21.97
N SER A 22 2.74 -2.26 -21.85
CA SER A 22 2.00 -3.00 -20.83
C SER A 22 0.79 -3.71 -21.47
N PRO A 23 0.69 -5.04 -21.41
CA PRO A 23 -0.51 -5.74 -21.87
C PRO A 23 -1.70 -5.36 -20.99
N GLY A 24 -2.75 -4.81 -21.62
CA GLY A 24 -3.91 -4.16 -20.98
C GLY A 24 -3.96 -2.67 -21.32
N GLY A 25 -4.81 -2.29 -22.28
CA GLY A 25 -5.07 -0.89 -22.60
C GLY A 25 -5.79 -0.30 -21.41
N ARG A 26 -5.14 0.63 -20.70
CA ARG A 26 -5.74 1.26 -19.54
C ARG A 26 -6.60 2.43 -20.02
N THR A 27 -7.91 2.25 -20.01
CA THR A 27 -8.85 3.38 -20.03
C THR A 27 -9.39 3.55 -18.63
N PHE A 28 -9.63 4.81 -18.27
CA PHE A 28 -10.18 5.19 -16.98
C PHE A 28 -11.44 6.02 -17.24
N THR A 29 -12.56 5.58 -16.68
CA THR A 29 -13.83 6.29 -16.79
C THR A 29 -14.36 6.51 -15.39
N LYS A 30 -14.61 7.77 -15.02
CA LYS A 30 -15.32 8.08 -13.78
C LYS A 30 -16.81 8.02 -14.03
N VAL A 31 -17.52 7.39 -13.10
CA VAL A 31 -18.98 7.26 -13.14
C VAL A 31 -19.56 7.54 -11.76
N ARG A 32 -20.76 8.08 -11.72
CA ARG A 32 -21.59 8.16 -10.51
C ARG A 32 -23.06 8.36 -10.90
N LEU A 33 -23.97 8.03 -10.01
CA LEU A 33 -25.36 8.45 -10.10
C LEU A 33 -25.51 9.84 -9.47
N SER A 34 -26.51 10.61 -9.90
CA SER A 34 -26.79 11.97 -9.41
C SER A 34 -26.97 12.10 -7.89
N GLY A 35 -27.27 10.99 -7.19
CA GLY A 35 -27.37 10.95 -5.73
C GLY A 35 -26.07 10.57 -5.00
N ASP A 36 -25.02 10.19 -5.73
CA ASP A 36 -23.74 9.83 -5.13
C ASP A 36 -22.93 11.09 -4.81
N GLU A 37 -22.27 11.08 -3.66
CA GLU A 37 -21.40 12.18 -3.26
C GLU A 37 -20.08 12.16 -4.05
N HIS A 38 -19.48 10.98 -4.21
CA HIS A 38 -18.16 10.80 -4.80
C HIS A 38 -18.19 9.99 -6.10
N TRP A 39 -17.10 10.09 -6.85
CA TRP A 39 -16.92 9.34 -8.11
C TRP A 39 -16.34 7.94 -7.90
N ASP A 40 -16.90 6.95 -8.58
CA ASP A 40 -16.25 5.67 -8.82
C ASP A 40 -15.33 5.77 -10.05
N THR A 41 -14.22 5.02 -10.04
CA THR A 41 -13.35 4.86 -11.21
C THR A 41 -13.45 3.46 -11.77
N VAL A 42 -13.82 3.34 -13.04
CA VAL A 42 -13.90 2.09 -13.79
C VAL A 42 -12.67 1.97 -14.68
N GLU A 43 -11.93 0.88 -14.51
CA GLU A 43 -10.79 0.50 -15.35
C GLU A 43 -10.81 -0.99 -15.68
N ALA A 44 -9.98 -1.41 -16.64
CA ALA A 44 -9.76 -2.83 -16.88
C ALA A 44 -8.90 -3.43 -15.76
N GLU A 45 -9.36 -4.53 -15.17
CA GLU A 45 -8.56 -5.32 -14.24
C GLU A 45 -7.27 -5.82 -14.93
N HIS A 46 -6.12 -5.62 -14.27
CA HIS A 46 -4.84 -6.11 -14.76
C HIS A 46 -4.54 -7.50 -14.21
N TYR A 47 -4.45 -8.50 -15.10
CA TYR A 47 -3.99 -9.85 -14.77
C TYR A 47 -2.61 -10.08 -15.37
N GLY A 48 -1.63 -10.28 -14.49
CA GLY A 48 -0.27 -10.62 -14.87
C GLY A 48 -0.01 -12.13 -14.84
N PRO A 49 1.17 -12.58 -15.30
CA PRO A 49 1.56 -14.00 -15.23
C PRO A 49 1.56 -14.60 -13.82
N ARG A 50 1.61 -13.76 -12.77
CA ARG A 50 1.60 -14.18 -11.36
C ARG A 50 0.22 -14.55 -10.86
N ASP A 51 -0.82 -14.04 -11.51
CA ASP A 51 -2.22 -14.25 -11.11
C ASP A 51 -2.79 -15.53 -11.71
N GLY A 52 -2.08 -16.15 -12.66
CA GLY A 52 -2.48 -17.35 -13.38
C GLY A 52 -2.71 -17.09 -14.87
N GLU A 53 -3.18 -18.13 -15.57
CA GLU A 53 -3.60 -17.99 -16.97
C GLU A 53 -5.10 -17.67 -17.05
N HIS A 54 -5.41 -16.40 -17.30
CA HIS A 54 -6.77 -15.87 -17.44
C HIS A 54 -7.00 -15.31 -18.84
N PRO A 55 -7.16 -16.16 -19.88
CA PRO A 55 -7.37 -15.70 -21.25
C PRO A 55 -8.61 -14.80 -21.39
N GLU A 56 -9.64 -15.03 -20.59
CA GLU A 56 -10.86 -14.21 -20.53
C GLU A 56 -10.64 -12.79 -20.00
N LYS A 57 -9.51 -12.54 -19.33
CA LYS A 57 -9.11 -11.23 -18.83
C LYS A 57 -8.12 -10.51 -19.75
N ARG A 58 -7.77 -11.11 -20.90
CA ARG A 58 -6.90 -10.48 -21.90
C ARG A 58 -7.73 -9.66 -22.87
N VAL A 59 -7.63 -8.34 -22.72
CA VAL A 59 -8.40 -7.37 -23.50
C VAL A 59 -7.59 -6.92 -24.72
N ASN A 60 -8.19 -7.03 -25.90
CA ASN A 60 -7.60 -6.54 -27.14
C ASN A 60 -8.10 -5.13 -27.52
N LEU A 61 -7.35 -4.47 -28.40
CA LEU A 61 -7.56 -3.07 -28.85
C LEU A 61 -8.95 -2.72 -29.41
N ASN A 62 -9.76 -3.71 -29.79
CA ASN A 62 -11.08 -3.49 -30.40
C ASN A 62 -12.19 -4.24 -29.63
N GLU A 63 -11.93 -4.62 -28.39
CA GLU A 63 -12.89 -5.32 -27.56
C GLU A 63 -13.63 -4.32 -26.66
N MET A 64 -14.90 -4.65 -26.43
CA MET A 64 -15.73 -4.02 -25.42
C MET A 64 -15.80 -4.98 -24.25
N LEU A 65 -15.55 -4.48 -23.04
CA LEU A 65 -15.76 -5.27 -21.83
C LEU A 65 -17.02 -4.76 -21.14
N GLU A 66 -17.81 -5.71 -20.66
CA GLU A 66 -18.91 -5.41 -19.75
C GLU A 66 -18.37 -5.55 -18.31
N VAL A 67 -18.38 -4.46 -17.56
CA VAL A 67 -18.05 -4.45 -16.14
C VAL A 67 -19.35 -4.40 -15.36
N ARG A 68 -19.53 -5.31 -14.40
CA ARG A 68 -20.59 -5.18 -13.40
C ARG A 68 -20.15 -4.09 -12.41
N TRP A 69 -20.83 -2.95 -12.43
CA TRP A 69 -20.49 -1.82 -11.57
C TRP A 69 -21.13 -2.00 -10.19
N ARG A 70 -22.45 -1.90 -10.09
CA ARG A 70 -23.18 -2.06 -8.81
C ARG A 70 -24.65 -2.39 -8.99
N VAL A 71 -25.30 -2.77 -7.89
CA VAL A 71 -26.75 -2.84 -7.80
C VAL A 71 -27.26 -1.58 -7.12
N ALA A 72 -28.23 -0.91 -7.73
CA ALA A 72 -28.87 0.26 -7.16
C ALA A 72 -30.38 0.27 -7.47
N MET A 73 -31.16 0.85 -6.56
CA MET A 73 -32.53 1.28 -6.90
C MET A 73 -32.43 2.55 -7.73
N LEU A 74 -33.20 2.63 -8.82
CA LEU A 74 -33.19 3.76 -9.74
C LEU A 74 -34.58 4.39 -9.76
N ASP A 75 -34.67 5.68 -9.43
CA ASP A 75 -35.89 6.48 -9.45
C ASP A 75 -35.62 7.86 -10.04
N GLY A 76 -35.49 7.92 -11.37
CA GLY A 76 -35.18 9.15 -12.09
C GLY A 76 -33.72 9.61 -11.97
N ASP A 77 -32.84 8.79 -11.40
CA ASP A 77 -31.40 9.07 -11.29
C ASP A 77 -30.74 9.28 -12.65
N GLU A 78 -29.82 10.24 -12.71
CA GLU A 78 -28.96 10.48 -13.87
C GLU A 78 -27.63 9.75 -13.69
N LEU A 79 -27.10 9.16 -14.78
CA LEU A 79 -25.74 8.63 -14.80
C LEU A 79 -24.80 9.73 -15.30
N GLU A 80 -23.90 10.17 -14.42
CA GLU A 80 -22.85 11.11 -14.74
C GLU A 80 -21.56 10.38 -15.14
N ILE A 81 -20.87 10.91 -16.15
CA ILE A 81 -19.66 10.30 -16.72
C ILE A 81 -18.59 11.38 -16.90
N ALA A 82 -17.37 11.10 -16.47
CA ALA A 82 -16.25 12.04 -16.60
C ALA A 82 -14.92 11.33 -16.94
N PRO A 83 -13.99 12.02 -17.62
CA PRO A 83 -12.62 11.53 -17.79
C PRO A 83 -11.81 11.62 -16.49
N VAL A 84 -10.77 10.79 -16.38
CA VAL A 84 -9.71 10.98 -15.39
C VAL A 84 -8.71 12.01 -15.91
N ASP A 85 -8.55 13.10 -15.18
CA ASP A 85 -7.70 14.23 -15.54
C ASP A 85 -6.34 14.16 -14.81
N ARG A 86 -5.52 13.16 -15.17
CA ARG A 86 -4.19 12.93 -14.57
C ARG A 86 -3.17 12.51 -15.61
N LYS A 87 -1.87 12.70 -15.29
CA LYS A 87 -0.78 12.42 -16.24
C LYS A 87 -0.73 10.94 -16.65
N PHE A 88 -0.97 10.01 -15.72
CA PHE A 88 -1.04 8.58 -16.06
C PHE A 88 -2.19 8.23 -17.02
N ALA A 89 -3.24 9.05 -17.04
CA ALA A 89 -4.41 8.90 -17.90
C ALA A 89 -4.35 9.83 -19.13
N GLU A 90 -3.25 10.55 -19.35
CA GLU A 90 -3.11 11.48 -20.46
C GLU A 90 -3.23 10.74 -21.80
N GLY A 91 -4.13 11.22 -22.66
CA GLY A 91 -4.42 10.56 -23.94
C GLY A 91 -5.29 9.30 -23.82
N THR A 92 -5.84 9.01 -22.63
CA THR A 92 -6.99 8.12 -22.47
C THR A 92 -8.27 8.93 -22.59
N LEU A 93 -9.32 8.34 -23.15
CA LEU A 93 -10.66 8.95 -23.22
C LEU A 93 -11.57 8.17 -22.27
N ALA A 94 -12.43 8.87 -21.52
CA ALA A 94 -13.57 8.22 -20.90
C ALA A 94 -14.42 7.62 -22.03
N SER A 95 -14.60 6.30 -21.99
CA SER A 95 -15.32 5.58 -23.03
C SER A 95 -16.36 4.68 -22.41
N LEU A 96 -17.63 5.01 -22.67
CA LEU A 96 -18.79 4.20 -22.34
C LEU A 96 -19.58 3.99 -23.63
N ALA A 97 -19.71 2.74 -24.04
CA ALA A 97 -20.41 2.37 -25.27
C ALA A 97 -21.88 2.05 -25.02
N TYR A 98 -22.19 1.42 -23.88
CA TYR A 98 -23.57 1.20 -23.44
C TYR A 98 -23.67 1.10 -21.92
N VAL A 99 -24.89 1.31 -21.43
CA VAL A 99 -25.31 0.96 -20.07
C VAL A 99 -26.39 -0.10 -20.19
N ARG A 100 -26.23 -1.20 -19.47
CA ARG A 100 -27.23 -2.26 -19.41
C ARG A 100 -27.81 -2.32 -18.01
N LEU A 101 -29.12 -2.17 -17.94
CA LEU A 101 -29.90 -2.28 -16.70
C LEU A 101 -30.57 -3.65 -16.67
N ILE A 102 -30.22 -4.45 -15.67
CA ILE A 102 -30.81 -5.77 -15.46
C ILE A 102 -31.74 -5.65 -14.25
N PRO A 103 -33.05 -5.93 -14.39
CA PRO A 103 -33.95 -6.02 -13.24
C PRO A 103 -33.46 -7.11 -12.29
N VAL A 104 -33.44 -6.80 -11.00
CA VAL A 104 -33.01 -7.72 -9.93
C VAL A 104 -34.21 -7.88 -9.01
N ASP A 105 -34.57 -9.12 -8.67
CA ASP A 105 -35.65 -9.38 -7.72
C ASP A 105 -35.20 -9.13 -6.27
N GLU A 106 -36.15 -9.08 -5.33
CA GLU A 106 -35.85 -8.79 -3.92
C GLU A 106 -34.90 -9.81 -3.29
N VAL A 107 -34.99 -11.07 -3.70
CA VAL A 107 -34.14 -12.14 -3.18
C VAL A 107 -32.70 -11.94 -3.64
N GLN A 108 -32.49 -11.77 -4.94
CA GLN A 108 -31.17 -11.52 -5.52
C GLN A 108 -30.56 -10.23 -4.96
N HIS A 109 -31.35 -9.16 -4.85
CA HIS A 109 -30.91 -7.90 -4.22
C HIS A 109 -30.40 -8.15 -2.79
N SER A 110 -31.17 -8.87 -1.96
CA SER A 110 -30.78 -9.18 -0.58
C SER A 110 -29.50 -10.01 -0.48
N THR A 111 -29.26 -10.91 -1.44
CA THR A 111 -28.06 -11.76 -1.44
C THR A 111 -26.81 -11.02 -1.89
N GLU A 112 -26.95 -10.02 -2.76
CA GLU A 112 -25.86 -9.22 -3.30
C GLU A 112 -25.44 -8.05 -2.40
N MET A 113 -26.28 -7.66 -1.45
CA MET A 113 -25.93 -6.66 -0.44
C MET A 113 -24.99 -7.25 0.62
N SER A 114 -24.00 -6.45 1.03
CA SER A 114 -23.13 -6.83 2.13
C SER A 114 -23.91 -7.00 3.42
N ARG A 115 -23.42 -7.91 4.25
CA ARG A 115 -23.94 -8.21 5.58
C ARG A 115 -22.79 -8.20 6.58
N PRO A 116 -23.07 -7.99 7.87
CA PRO A 116 -22.02 -8.01 8.89
C PRO A 116 -21.16 -9.28 8.88
N ASP A 117 -21.71 -10.43 8.49
CA ASP A 117 -21.01 -11.72 8.42
C ASP A 117 -20.20 -11.93 7.13
N THR A 118 -20.45 -11.15 6.07
CA THR A 118 -19.73 -11.25 4.79
C THR A 118 -18.53 -10.31 4.69
N LYS A 119 -18.45 -9.31 5.59
CA LYS A 119 -17.36 -8.33 5.67
C LYS A 119 -16.02 -8.97 6.03
N ARG A 120 -15.32 -9.50 5.02
CA ARG A 120 -14.10 -10.31 5.14
C ARG A 120 -12.98 -9.86 4.20
N LEU A 121 -13.24 -8.88 3.34
CA LEU A 121 -12.26 -8.38 2.38
C LEU A 121 -11.41 -7.28 3.01
N VAL A 122 -10.15 -7.23 2.56
CA VAL A 122 -9.15 -6.23 2.94
C VAL A 122 -8.63 -5.57 1.68
N ALA A 123 -8.64 -4.25 1.63
CA ALA A 123 -8.06 -3.48 0.53
C ALA A 123 -6.63 -3.05 0.87
N VAL A 124 -5.73 -3.07 -0.11
CA VAL A 124 -4.32 -2.71 0.10
C VAL A 124 -3.90 -1.65 -0.91
N PHE A 125 -3.60 -0.45 -0.42
CA PHE A 125 -3.05 0.63 -1.20
C PHE A 125 -1.55 0.72 -0.92
N ASP A 126 -0.71 0.31 -1.88
CA ASP A 126 0.75 0.15 -1.69
C ASP A 126 1.57 1.45 -1.90
N GLY A 127 0.87 2.57 -2.07
CA GLY A 127 1.46 3.92 -2.17
C GLY A 127 2.09 4.22 -3.52
N THR A 128 1.73 3.47 -4.57
CA THR A 128 2.12 3.79 -5.95
C THR A 128 1.21 4.82 -6.61
N PHE A 129 -0.09 4.84 -6.27
CA PHE A 129 -1.10 5.78 -6.80
C PHE A 129 -1.01 6.00 -8.33
N TYR A 130 -0.81 4.94 -9.10
CA TYR A 130 -0.59 5.03 -10.57
C TYR A 130 0.56 5.98 -11.00
N GLY A 131 1.48 6.31 -10.10
CA GLY A 131 2.58 7.26 -10.33
C GLY A 131 2.25 8.73 -10.03
N ASN A 132 1.00 9.04 -9.69
CA ASN A 132 0.49 10.39 -9.40
C ASN A 132 -0.18 10.39 -8.02
N PHE A 133 0.23 11.27 -7.10
CA PHE A 133 -0.47 11.36 -5.81
C PHE A 133 -1.92 11.84 -6.01
N PRO A 134 -2.91 11.47 -5.18
CA PRO A 134 -4.26 12.06 -5.28
C PRO A 134 -4.19 13.59 -5.35
N LYS A 135 -4.93 14.21 -6.26
CA LYS A 135 -4.82 15.66 -6.51
C LYS A 135 -5.51 16.52 -5.44
N ASP A 136 -6.56 15.97 -4.85
CA ASP A 136 -7.48 16.58 -3.89
C ASP A 136 -8.23 15.49 -3.10
N GLU A 137 -9.07 15.92 -2.17
CA GLU A 137 -9.85 15.10 -1.25
C GLU A 137 -10.79 14.17 -2.01
N GLU A 138 -11.44 14.66 -3.06
CA GLU A 138 -12.35 13.88 -3.90
C GLU A 138 -11.67 12.65 -4.50
N GLU A 139 -10.40 12.76 -4.92
CA GLU A 139 -9.66 11.58 -5.41
C GLU A 139 -9.31 10.59 -4.29
N ILE A 140 -9.11 11.05 -3.05
CA ILE A 140 -8.96 10.14 -1.91
C ILE A 140 -10.27 9.42 -1.65
N TRP A 141 -11.38 10.14 -1.54
CA TRP A 141 -12.72 9.59 -1.37
C TRP A 141 -13.09 8.58 -2.45
N GLY A 142 -12.75 8.85 -3.72
CA GLY A 142 -12.97 7.93 -4.83
C GLY A 142 -12.24 6.58 -4.72
N TYR A 143 -11.22 6.44 -3.87
CA TYR A 143 -10.63 5.12 -3.57
C TYR A 143 -11.46 4.30 -2.57
N PHE A 144 -12.23 4.96 -1.72
CA PHE A 144 -13.04 4.31 -0.69
C PHE A 144 -14.50 4.13 -1.11
N GLU A 145 -15.04 5.03 -1.94
CA GLU A 145 -16.44 4.97 -2.41
C GLU A 145 -16.84 3.62 -3.02
N PRO A 146 -16.01 2.94 -3.84
CA PRO A 146 -16.33 1.60 -4.35
C PRO A 146 -16.51 0.53 -3.25
N MET A 147 -16.02 0.80 -2.04
CA MET A 147 -16.15 -0.09 -0.88
C MET A 147 -17.44 0.18 -0.08
N ARG A 148 -18.19 1.24 -0.38
CA ARG A 148 -19.46 1.54 0.28
C ARG A 148 -20.44 0.39 0.10
N GLY A 149 -20.95 -0.12 1.22
CA GLY A 149 -21.89 -1.25 1.20
C GLY A 149 -21.32 -2.55 0.64
N SER A 150 -20.00 -2.68 0.54
CA SER A 150 -19.30 -3.90 0.09
C SER A 150 -18.88 -4.81 1.25
N ASP A 151 -18.28 -5.95 0.90
CA ASP A 151 -17.70 -6.91 1.85
C ASP A 151 -16.31 -6.50 2.35
N PHE A 152 -15.81 -5.32 2.00
CA PHE A 152 -14.62 -4.76 2.63
C PHE A 152 -14.91 -4.33 4.07
N SER A 153 -13.90 -4.56 4.93
CA SER A 153 -13.92 -4.24 6.36
C SER A 153 -12.71 -3.44 6.82
N LEU A 154 -11.61 -3.53 6.07
CA LEU A 154 -10.30 -3.05 6.48
C LEU A 154 -9.52 -2.55 5.27
N VAL A 155 -8.83 -1.43 5.45
CA VAL A 155 -7.96 -0.81 4.46
C VAL A 155 -6.55 -0.70 5.01
N PHE A 156 -5.57 -1.22 4.25
CA PHE A 156 -4.16 -0.93 4.47
C PHE A 156 -3.75 0.24 3.59
N TRP A 157 -3.69 1.43 4.18
CA TRP A 157 -3.43 2.67 3.47
C TRP A 157 -1.96 3.08 3.56
N ALA A 158 -1.24 3.14 2.43
CA ALA A 158 0.18 3.53 2.44
C ALA A 158 0.38 4.94 3.00
N THR A 159 0.98 5.01 4.19
CA THR A 159 1.32 6.26 4.87
C THR A 159 2.79 6.61 4.69
N CYS A 160 3.67 5.62 4.53
CA CYS A 160 5.09 5.90 4.50
C CYS A 160 5.94 4.81 3.83
N ARG A 161 7.10 5.24 3.33
CA ARG A 161 8.20 4.39 2.89
C ARG A 161 9.40 4.70 3.77
N LEU A 162 9.56 3.91 4.82
CA LEU A 162 10.36 4.25 5.99
C LEU A 162 9.93 5.61 6.55
N ASP A 163 10.80 6.61 6.57
CA ASP A 163 10.53 7.95 7.11
C ASP A 163 9.99 8.92 6.08
N ALA A 164 9.85 8.53 4.82
CA ALA A 164 9.18 9.38 3.84
C ALA A 164 7.69 9.17 3.83
N CYS A 165 6.97 10.24 4.11
CA CYS A 165 5.58 10.21 4.50
C CYS A 165 4.71 10.76 3.38
N TYR A 166 3.63 10.03 3.10
CA TYR A 166 2.50 10.44 2.27
C TYR A 166 1.46 11.24 3.08
N TYR A 167 1.92 11.95 4.10
CA TYR A 167 1.14 12.76 5.03
C TYR A 167 2.04 13.85 5.65
N LEU A 168 1.48 14.86 6.31
CA LEU A 168 2.23 16.00 6.85
C LEU A 168 2.83 15.67 8.23
N SER A 169 3.74 14.70 8.21
CA SER A 169 4.48 14.21 9.38
C SER A 169 5.41 15.27 9.98
N GLU A 170 5.46 15.31 11.31
CA GLU A 170 6.43 16.03 12.13
C GLU A 170 7.60 15.11 12.59
N VAL A 171 7.38 13.79 12.57
CA VAL A 171 8.39 12.79 12.93
C VAL A 171 9.27 12.41 11.74
N GLY A 172 8.65 12.19 10.60
CA GLY A 172 9.27 11.82 9.34
C GLY A 172 9.48 13.01 8.41
N ARG A 173 9.67 12.70 7.12
CA ARG A 173 9.89 13.64 6.03
C ARG A 173 8.69 13.56 5.08
N PRO A 174 7.78 14.55 5.08
CA PRO A 174 6.82 14.68 3.99
C PRO A 174 7.54 14.73 2.64
N LEU A 175 6.90 14.24 1.58
CA LEU A 175 7.51 14.23 0.26
C LEU A 175 7.83 15.66 -0.21
N THR A 176 9.03 15.86 -0.75
CA THR A 176 9.45 17.14 -1.33
C THR A 176 9.68 17.01 -2.84
N PRO A 177 9.56 18.10 -3.61
CA PRO A 177 9.76 18.04 -5.05
C PRO A 177 11.26 17.91 -5.35
N LEU A 178 11.58 17.22 -6.44
CA LEU A 178 12.94 17.19 -6.99
C LEU A 178 13.17 18.37 -7.94
N PRO A 179 14.43 18.79 -8.15
CA PRO A 179 14.78 19.70 -9.24
C PRO A 179 14.28 19.18 -10.58
N GLU A 180 13.85 20.07 -11.48
CA GLU A 180 13.21 19.68 -12.74
C GLU A 180 14.13 18.88 -13.66
N GLU A 181 15.44 19.06 -13.52
CA GLU A 181 16.46 18.38 -14.32
C GLU A 181 16.69 16.92 -13.87
N MET A 182 16.16 16.53 -12.71
CA MET A 182 16.38 15.19 -12.16
C MET A 182 15.39 14.18 -12.72
N LEU A 183 15.94 13.20 -13.44
CA LEU A 183 15.17 12.06 -13.91
C LEU A 183 14.77 11.16 -12.74
N ASN A 184 13.48 11.18 -12.37
CA ASN A 184 12.94 10.29 -11.37
C ASN A 184 11.61 9.69 -11.85
N ARG A 185 11.46 8.36 -11.71
CA ARG A 185 10.20 7.66 -12.01
C ARG A 185 9.01 8.09 -11.13
N ARG A 186 9.25 8.92 -10.12
CA ARG A 186 8.28 9.40 -9.14
C ARG A 186 8.21 10.93 -9.06
N THR A 187 8.69 11.64 -10.09
CA THR A 187 8.59 13.10 -10.13
C THR A 187 7.15 13.59 -9.96
N TYR A 188 6.15 12.90 -10.52
CA TYR A 188 4.75 13.33 -10.42
C TYR A 188 4.18 13.17 -9.02
N ILE A 189 4.34 12.02 -8.36
CA ILE A 189 3.89 11.85 -6.97
C ILE A 189 4.48 12.91 -6.03
N LEU A 190 5.76 13.30 -6.22
CA LEU A 190 6.40 14.36 -5.43
C LEU A 190 5.81 15.75 -5.72
N LYS A 191 5.61 16.08 -7.01
CA LYS A 191 5.01 17.36 -7.44
C LYS A 191 3.55 17.47 -7.00
N ASP A 192 2.77 16.42 -7.17
CA ASP A 192 1.34 16.36 -6.81
C ASP A 192 1.16 16.50 -5.29
N PHE A 193 2.03 15.89 -4.49
CA PHE A 193 2.00 16.00 -3.03
C PHE A 193 2.16 17.45 -2.54
N GLN A 194 2.87 18.32 -3.27
CA GLN A 194 3.07 19.71 -2.84
C GLN A 194 1.77 20.50 -2.77
N ARG A 195 0.73 20.11 -3.52
CA ARG A 195 -0.58 20.76 -3.45
C ARG A 195 -1.19 20.63 -2.05
N TRP A 196 -0.98 19.48 -1.40
CA TRP A 196 -1.45 19.22 -0.03
C TRP A 196 -0.66 20.04 0.98
N VAL A 197 0.66 20.12 0.79
CA VAL A 197 1.55 20.95 1.62
C VAL A 197 1.18 22.43 1.53
N GLU A 198 1.01 22.96 0.31
CA GLU A 198 0.65 24.36 0.05
C GLU A 198 -0.72 24.75 0.61
N ARG A 199 -1.67 23.80 0.63
CA ARG A 199 -3.01 23.98 1.18
C ARG A 199 -3.10 23.72 2.68
N GLU A 200 -2.04 23.19 3.29
CA GLU A 200 -2.01 22.74 4.69
C GLU A 200 -3.14 21.74 5.01
N VAL A 201 -3.48 20.87 4.05
CA VAL A 201 -4.47 19.79 4.22
C VAL A 201 -3.72 18.46 4.29
N ASP A 202 -4.00 17.66 5.31
CA ASP A 202 -3.33 16.37 5.47
C ASP A 202 -4.09 15.24 4.73
N PRO A 203 -3.47 14.58 3.73
CA PRO A 203 -4.13 13.50 2.99
C PRO A 203 -4.41 12.25 3.83
N LEU A 204 -3.69 12.02 4.94
CA LEU A 204 -4.00 10.90 5.84
C LEU A 204 -5.27 11.18 6.66
N GLU A 205 -5.48 12.41 7.11
CA GLU A 205 -6.72 12.80 7.80
C GLU A 205 -7.93 12.53 6.90
N VAL A 206 -7.87 12.99 5.65
CA VAL A 206 -8.92 12.75 4.64
C VAL A 206 -9.17 11.26 4.39
N ALA A 207 -8.10 10.45 4.33
CA ALA A 207 -8.24 9.01 4.15
C ALA A 207 -8.85 8.31 5.38
N VAL A 208 -8.55 8.78 6.59
CA VAL A 208 -9.16 8.24 7.81
C VAL A 208 -10.63 8.63 7.89
N ASP A 209 -10.96 9.89 7.64
CA ASP A 209 -12.36 10.36 7.61
C ASP A 209 -13.17 9.55 6.60
N ALA A 210 -12.64 9.35 5.39
CA ALA A 210 -13.28 8.54 4.36
C ALA A 210 -13.52 7.09 4.79
N ALA A 211 -12.52 6.45 5.41
CA ALA A 211 -12.67 5.10 5.91
C ALA A 211 -13.74 5.00 7.02
N HIS A 212 -13.70 5.90 8.00
CA HIS A 212 -14.59 5.89 9.15
C HIS A 212 -16.04 6.21 8.78
N GLU A 213 -16.27 7.16 7.86
CA GLU A 213 -17.59 7.47 7.27
C GLU A 213 -18.25 6.21 6.67
N LEU A 214 -17.43 5.34 6.06
CA LEU A 214 -17.86 4.10 5.41
C LEU A 214 -17.90 2.89 6.34
N GLY A 215 -17.56 3.05 7.62
CA GLY A 215 -17.48 1.97 8.61
C GLY A 215 -16.36 0.97 8.32
N LEU A 216 -15.26 1.43 7.71
CA LEU A 216 -14.04 0.65 7.47
C LEU A 216 -13.02 0.94 8.56
N GLU A 217 -12.28 -0.08 9.00
CA GLU A 217 -11.03 0.14 9.72
C GLU A 217 -9.93 0.57 8.74
N ILE A 218 -9.02 1.45 9.18
CA ILE A 218 -7.88 1.89 8.38
C ILE A 218 -6.57 1.73 9.14
N TYR A 219 -5.64 0.95 8.57
CA TYR A 219 -4.31 0.77 9.15
C TYR A 219 -3.29 1.56 8.36
N GLY A 220 -2.47 2.31 9.09
CA GLY A 220 -1.30 2.96 8.52
C GLY A 220 -0.33 1.90 7.99
N SER A 221 -0.04 1.95 6.70
CA SER A 221 0.75 0.93 6.00
C SER A 221 2.14 1.47 5.68
N MET A 222 3.16 0.88 6.30
CA MET A 222 4.56 1.23 6.11
C MET A 222 5.28 0.18 5.28
N ARG A 223 5.88 0.63 4.19
CA ARG A 223 6.86 -0.16 3.45
C ARG A 223 8.26 0.16 3.97
N LEU A 224 8.92 -0.84 4.56
CA LEU A 224 10.37 -0.76 4.75
C LEU A 224 11.03 -0.66 3.38
N MET A 225 12.01 0.22 3.24
CA MET A 225 12.65 0.52 1.96
C MET A 225 14.13 0.80 2.20
N GLY A 226 14.98 0.29 1.31
CA GLY A 226 16.38 0.70 1.19
C GLY A 226 16.57 1.84 0.19
N VAL A 227 17.76 2.46 0.16
CA VAL A 227 18.08 3.46 -0.88
C VAL A 227 18.07 2.77 -2.25
N GLU A 228 17.32 3.32 -3.19
CA GLU A 228 17.38 2.83 -4.58
C GLU A 228 18.76 3.12 -5.18
N ILE A 229 19.13 2.39 -6.23
CA ILE A 229 20.38 2.68 -6.95
C ILE A 229 20.25 3.95 -7.80
N PRO A 230 21.35 4.69 -8.05
CA PRO A 230 21.35 5.79 -9.00
C PRO A 230 20.82 5.36 -10.39
N PRO A 231 20.06 6.22 -11.09
CA PRO A 231 19.70 7.60 -10.71
C PRO A 231 18.50 7.71 -9.73
N PHE A 232 17.80 6.63 -9.40
CA PHE A 232 16.50 6.70 -8.68
C PHE A 232 16.58 6.79 -7.14
N HIS A 233 17.78 6.80 -6.57
CA HIS A 233 18.08 6.94 -5.13
C HIS A 233 17.40 8.11 -4.41
N GLN A 234 16.97 9.14 -5.14
CA GLN A 234 16.40 10.38 -4.58
C GLN A 234 14.88 10.35 -4.49
N PHE A 235 14.29 9.21 -4.14
CA PHE A 235 12.85 9.05 -4.14
C PHE A 235 12.14 10.14 -3.31
N HIS A 236 12.73 10.59 -2.21
CA HIS A 236 12.07 11.43 -1.22
C HIS A 236 12.17 12.93 -1.47
N GLY A 237 12.90 13.35 -2.51
CA GLY A 237 13.19 14.77 -2.79
C GLY A 237 14.14 15.44 -1.79
N ALA A 238 14.29 14.87 -0.59
CA ALA A 238 15.12 15.33 0.51
C ALA A 238 15.96 14.18 1.08
N PRO A 239 17.01 14.48 1.87
CA PRO A 239 17.66 13.48 2.71
C PRO A 239 16.64 12.80 3.62
N THR A 240 16.86 11.53 3.90
CA THR A 240 16.11 10.72 4.88
C THR A 240 16.99 10.31 6.04
N PHE A 241 16.37 9.80 7.10
CA PHE A 241 17.04 9.14 8.21
C PHE A 241 18.07 8.11 7.71
N MET A 242 17.76 7.38 6.65
CA MET A 242 18.71 6.43 6.06
C MET A 242 19.97 7.13 5.53
N THR A 243 19.85 8.22 4.79
CA THR A 243 21.01 8.94 4.25
C THR A 243 21.80 9.71 5.33
N GLU A 244 21.13 10.11 6.41
CA GLU A 244 21.72 10.87 7.51
C GLU A 244 22.41 9.97 8.54
N HIS A 245 21.97 8.70 8.66
CA HIS A 245 22.50 7.73 9.62
C HIS A 245 23.06 6.46 8.95
N PRO A 246 24.16 6.57 8.18
CA PRO A 246 24.80 5.42 7.54
C PRO A 246 25.40 4.40 8.53
N GLU A 247 25.53 4.76 9.81
CA GLU A 247 25.91 3.86 10.91
C GLU A 247 24.86 2.78 11.18
N PHE A 248 23.58 3.03 10.87
CA PHE A 248 22.48 2.07 11.08
C PHE A 248 22.19 1.18 9.88
N TRP A 249 23.04 1.25 8.85
CA TRP A 249 22.88 0.41 7.66
C TRP A 249 23.24 -1.04 7.97
N ALA A 250 22.53 -1.96 7.33
CA ALA A 250 22.85 -3.37 7.35
C ALA A 250 24.25 -3.60 6.77
N VAL A 251 24.98 -4.59 7.32
CA VAL A 251 26.35 -4.91 6.89
C VAL A 251 26.39 -6.35 6.39
N ASP A 252 26.90 -6.56 5.18
CA ASP A 252 27.07 -7.92 4.63
C ASP A 252 28.20 -8.69 5.35
N ALA A 253 28.30 -10.00 5.09
CA ALA A 253 29.31 -10.84 5.74
C ALA A 253 30.77 -10.41 5.45
N SER A 254 30.99 -9.64 4.38
CA SER A 254 32.31 -9.09 4.03
C SER A 254 32.64 -7.76 4.73
N GLY A 255 31.70 -7.24 5.53
CA GLY A 255 31.84 -5.95 6.22
C GLY A 255 31.42 -4.75 5.38
N ARG A 256 30.80 -4.93 4.21
CA ARG A 256 30.33 -3.82 3.37
C ARG A 256 28.91 -3.42 3.77
N ARG A 257 28.67 -2.10 3.81
CA ARG A 257 27.32 -1.56 4.05
C ARG A 257 26.41 -1.86 2.86
N VAL A 258 25.20 -2.25 3.18
CA VAL A 258 24.07 -2.48 2.27
C VAL A 258 23.10 -1.32 2.50
N PRO A 259 22.52 -0.70 1.45
CA PRO A 259 21.70 0.52 1.59
C PRO A 259 20.29 0.22 2.13
N HIS A 260 20.22 -0.41 3.30
CA HIS A 260 19.02 -0.79 4.03
C HIS A 260 19.29 -0.52 5.51
N LEU A 261 18.33 0.04 6.24
CA LEU A 261 18.46 0.14 7.69
C LEU A 261 18.26 -1.23 8.33
N SER A 262 19.07 -1.52 9.35
CA SER A 262 18.93 -2.74 10.13
C SER A 262 18.01 -2.52 11.33
N LEU A 263 17.04 -3.43 11.51
CA LEU A 263 16.19 -3.48 12.71
C LEU A 263 16.96 -3.98 13.95
N ALA A 264 18.23 -4.38 13.81
CA ALA A 264 19.08 -4.71 14.95
C ALA A 264 19.38 -3.48 15.82
N PHE A 265 19.39 -2.29 15.21
CA PHE A 265 19.57 -1.02 15.91
C PHE A 265 18.24 -0.56 16.53
N PRO A 266 18.17 -0.35 17.86
CA PRO A 266 16.96 0.13 18.51
C PRO A 266 16.49 1.50 17.99
N GLU A 267 17.40 2.36 17.53
CA GLU A 267 17.10 3.67 16.97
C GLU A 267 16.26 3.58 15.69
N VAL A 268 16.51 2.56 14.86
CA VAL A 268 15.72 2.31 13.64
C VAL A 268 14.31 1.86 14.02
N ARG A 269 14.17 0.99 15.03
CA ARG A 269 12.86 0.54 15.48
C ARG A 269 12.08 1.65 16.16
N ASP A 270 12.74 2.47 16.98
CA ASP A 270 12.16 3.65 17.63
C ASP A 270 11.59 4.63 16.60
N LEU A 271 12.29 4.91 15.51
CA LEU A 271 11.77 5.74 14.42
C LEU A 271 10.44 5.20 13.87
N ILE A 272 10.38 3.90 13.58
CA ILE A 272 9.16 3.24 13.07
C ILE A 272 8.03 3.36 14.09
N VAL A 273 8.31 3.11 15.37
CA VAL A 273 7.35 3.22 16.46
C VAL A 273 6.83 4.65 16.62
N ARG A 274 7.71 5.67 16.53
CA ARG A 274 7.32 7.08 16.60
C ARG A 274 6.46 7.51 15.42
N LEU A 275 6.73 7.04 14.20
CA LEU A 275 5.89 7.31 13.03
C LEU A 275 4.48 6.74 13.20
N PHE A 276 4.35 5.50 13.67
CA PHE A 276 3.03 4.93 13.94
C PHE A 276 2.32 5.56 15.13
N ARG A 277 3.07 5.93 16.18
CA ARG A 277 2.51 6.68 17.32
C ARG A 277 1.93 8.01 16.88
N GLU A 278 2.67 8.76 16.06
CA GLU A 278 2.20 10.01 15.46
C GLU A 278 0.90 9.77 14.70
N GLN A 279 0.87 8.75 13.84
CA GLN A 279 -0.31 8.45 13.03
C GLN A 279 -1.54 8.12 13.90
N ALA A 280 -1.35 7.32 14.94
CA ALA A 280 -2.40 6.93 15.87
C ALA A 280 -2.92 8.13 16.69
N GLN A 281 -2.03 9.01 17.15
CA GLN A 281 -2.38 10.14 18.01
C GLN A 281 -2.99 11.32 17.25
N ARG A 282 -2.52 11.59 16.02
CA ARG A 282 -2.96 12.76 15.25
C ARG A 282 -4.16 12.48 14.36
N TYR A 283 -4.23 11.31 13.74
CA TYR A 283 -5.25 11.01 12.72
C TYR A 283 -6.24 9.94 13.14
N GLY A 284 -5.96 9.17 14.19
CA GLY A 284 -6.93 8.21 14.68
C GLY A 284 -6.95 6.86 13.97
N ILE A 285 -5.90 6.46 13.22
CA ILE A 285 -5.79 5.12 12.57
C ILE A 285 -6.12 3.94 13.51
N ASP A 286 -6.79 2.91 13.01
CA ASP A 286 -7.26 1.78 13.82
C ASP A 286 -6.19 0.71 14.05
N GLY A 287 -5.12 0.75 13.26
CA GLY A 287 -4.04 -0.23 13.35
C GLY A 287 -2.80 0.13 12.56
N VAL A 288 -1.77 -0.69 12.72
CA VAL A 288 -0.49 -0.56 12.03
C VAL A 288 -0.29 -1.73 11.08
N HIS A 289 0.30 -1.48 9.92
CA HIS A 289 0.59 -2.49 8.94
C HIS A 289 2.04 -2.38 8.44
N VAL A 290 2.82 -3.46 8.58
CA VAL A 290 4.24 -3.49 8.14
C VAL A 290 4.42 -4.46 6.97
N LEU A 291 4.96 -3.95 5.85
CA LEU A 291 5.27 -4.77 4.68
C LEU A 291 6.66 -5.42 4.79
N PHE A 292 6.75 -6.58 5.45
CA PHE A 292 7.98 -7.38 5.49
C PHE A 292 8.26 -8.15 4.18
N ASN A 293 7.30 -8.24 3.26
CA ASN A 293 7.52 -8.80 1.92
C ASN A 293 8.15 -7.81 0.92
N ARG A 294 8.67 -6.68 1.40
CA ARG A 294 9.37 -5.66 0.61
C ARG A 294 10.71 -5.33 1.25
N SER A 295 11.72 -5.14 0.39
CA SER A 295 13.05 -4.61 0.78
C SER A 295 13.75 -5.35 1.93
N PHE A 296 13.54 -6.66 2.03
CA PHE A 296 14.37 -7.57 2.81
C PHE A 296 15.79 -7.64 2.22
N PRO A 297 16.84 -7.95 3.01
CA PRO A 297 16.82 -8.38 4.41
C PRO A 297 16.73 -7.23 5.44
N PHE A 298 16.27 -7.53 6.65
CA PHE A 298 16.06 -6.56 7.75
C PHE A 298 17.19 -6.52 8.78
N VAL A 299 17.99 -7.57 8.86
CA VAL A 299 19.13 -7.76 9.76
C VAL A 299 20.15 -8.60 9.02
N LEU A 300 21.42 -8.18 9.00
CA LEU A 300 22.52 -8.92 8.37
C LEU A 300 23.61 -9.25 9.39
N PHE A 301 24.78 -8.62 9.29
CA PHE A 301 25.98 -8.87 10.11
C PHE A 301 26.56 -7.58 10.68
N GLU A 302 25.72 -6.57 10.88
CA GLU A 302 26.04 -5.38 11.67
C GLU A 302 26.41 -5.72 13.12
N GLU A 303 27.09 -4.79 13.79
CA GLU A 303 27.71 -5.00 15.11
C GLU A 303 26.75 -5.60 16.15
N PRO A 304 25.49 -5.12 16.32
CA PRO A 304 24.61 -5.68 17.34
C PRO A 304 24.32 -7.17 17.10
N PHE A 305 24.07 -7.57 15.85
CA PHE A 305 23.82 -8.96 15.51
C PHE A 305 25.06 -9.84 15.77
N VAL A 306 26.24 -9.39 15.33
CA VAL A 306 27.48 -10.15 15.49
C VAL A 306 27.86 -10.31 16.95
N ARG A 307 27.79 -9.22 17.74
CA ARG A 307 28.06 -9.24 19.18
C ARG A 307 27.11 -10.20 19.89
N ASP A 308 25.80 -10.02 19.71
CA ASP A 308 24.79 -10.83 20.41
C ASP A 308 24.89 -12.31 20.03
N PHE A 309 25.30 -12.63 18.79
CA PHE A 309 25.53 -14.00 18.35
C PHE A 309 26.78 -14.61 18.98
N ALA A 310 27.89 -13.86 18.97
CA ALA A 310 29.15 -14.30 19.56
C ALA A 310 29.04 -14.50 21.09
N GLU A 311 28.31 -13.62 21.78
CA GLU A 311 28.03 -13.77 23.21
C GLU A 311 27.20 -15.03 23.50
N ARG A 312 26.25 -15.37 22.63
CA ARG A 312 25.35 -16.52 22.82
C ARG A 312 25.98 -17.86 22.45
N TYR A 313 26.76 -17.91 21.38
CA TYR A 313 27.24 -19.16 20.79
C TYR A 313 28.76 -19.33 20.81
N GLY A 314 29.51 -18.29 21.19
CA GLY A 314 30.98 -18.34 21.27
C GLY A 314 31.69 -18.39 19.92
N GLU A 315 31.00 -18.06 18.82
CA GLU A 315 31.53 -18.09 17.45
C GLU A 315 31.06 -16.88 16.63
N ASP A 316 31.80 -16.55 15.58
CA ASP A 316 31.44 -15.45 14.68
C ASP A 316 30.40 -15.94 13.64
N PRO A 317 29.20 -15.33 13.59
CA PRO A 317 28.15 -15.77 12.67
C PRO A 317 28.53 -15.67 11.19
N ARG A 318 29.53 -14.86 10.83
CA ARG A 318 30.00 -14.70 9.44
C ARG A 318 30.73 -15.94 8.92
N ASN A 319 31.16 -16.82 9.81
CA ASN A 319 31.82 -18.08 9.47
C ASN A 319 30.84 -19.24 9.28
N LEU A 320 29.55 -19.03 9.54
CA LEU A 320 28.52 -20.05 9.42
C LEU A 320 27.96 -20.13 8.01
N ASP A 321 27.41 -21.30 7.68
CA ASP A 321 26.61 -21.46 6.47
C ASP A 321 25.37 -20.52 6.55
N PRO A 322 25.03 -19.77 5.49
CA PRO A 322 23.84 -18.90 5.49
C PRO A 322 22.53 -19.62 5.78
N SER A 323 22.50 -20.96 5.63
CA SER A 323 21.37 -21.81 5.98
C SER A 323 21.35 -22.32 7.41
N ASP A 324 22.33 -21.94 8.24
CA ASP A 324 22.32 -22.27 9.66
C ASP A 324 21.08 -21.65 10.33
N PRO A 325 20.18 -22.47 10.90
CA PRO A 325 18.93 -21.99 11.47
C PRO A 325 19.13 -21.04 12.67
N ARG A 326 20.29 -21.07 13.33
CA ARG A 326 20.59 -20.16 14.44
C ARG A 326 20.67 -18.71 13.98
N LEU A 327 21.18 -18.47 12.76
CA LEU A 327 21.19 -17.14 12.14
C LEU A 327 19.76 -16.63 11.96
N TRP A 328 18.88 -17.48 11.43
CA TRP A 328 17.49 -17.14 11.12
C TRP A 328 16.69 -16.82 12.38
N VAL A 329 16.81 -17.68 13.40
CA VAL A 329 16.13 -17.50 14.69
C VAL A 329 16.57 -16.22 15.36
N GLN A 330 17.88 -15.94 15.41
CA GLN A 330 18.37 -14.70 16.04
C GLN A 330 17.97 -13.45 15.25
N ARG A 331 18.00 -13.47 13.91
CA ARG A 331 17.47 -12.34 13.10
C ARG A 331 16.01 -12.06 13.43
N ALA A 332 15.22 -13.11 13.67
CA ALA A 332 13.82 -12.97 14.02
C ALA A 332 13.58 -12.37 15.41
N GLU A 333 14.58 -12.33 16.29
CA GLU A 333 14.43 -11.68 17.60
C GLU A 333 14.28 -10.16 17.44
N TYR A 334 14.98 -9.53 16.48
CA TYR A 334 14.91 -8.09 16.27
C TYR A 334 13.62 -7.63 15.58
N THR A 335 13.12 -8.41 14.61
CA THR A 335 11.80 -8.14 14.00
C THR A 335 10.67 -8.40 15.00
N THR A 336 10.81 -9.41 15.86
CA THR A 336 9.88 -9.64 16.98
C THR A 336 9.94 -8.50 18.00
N ALA A 337 11.12 -7.94 18.27
CA ALA A 337 11.27 -6.78 19.15
C ALA A 337 10.50 -5.59 18.61
N LEU A 338 10.59 -5.29 17.30
CA LEU A 338 9.79 -4.23 16.67
C LEU A 338 8.29 -4.43 16.93
N LEU A 339 7.76 -5.65 16.72
CA LEU A 339 6.33 -5.90 16.93
C LEU A 339 5.92 -5.77 18.41
N ARG A 340 6.78 -6.16 19.34
CA ARG A 340 6.53 -5.93 20.78
C ARG A 340 6.54 -4.45 21.14
N GLU A 341 7.47 -3.68 20.57
CA GLU A 341 7.54 -2.24 20.75
C GLU A 341 6.31 -1.53 20.16
N LEU A 342 5.78 -2.00 19.01
CA LEU A 342 4.52 -1.51 18.45
C LEU A 342 3.31 -1.86 19.33
N ARG A 343 3.29 -3.04 19.96
CA ARG A 343 2.25 -3.39 20.94
C ARG A 343 2.32 -2.54 22.20
N ALA A 344 3.50 -2.33 22.75
CA ALA A 344 3.69 -1.41 23.88
C ALA A 344 3.24 0.01 23.52
N MET A 345 3.58 0.50 22.32
CA MET A 345 3.11 1.79 21.83
C MET A 345 1.59 1.87 21.75
N SER A 346 0.92 0.82 21.28
CA SER A 346 -0.53 0.75 21.29
C SER A 346 -1.11 0.87 22.69
N ASP A 347 -0.54 0.17 23.68
CA ASP A 347 -0.98 0.25 25.07
C ASP A 347 -0.80 1.68 25.62
N ASP A 348 0.33 2.34 25.30
CA ASP A 348 0.61 3.72 25.71
C ASP A 348 -0.34 4.76 25.10
N VAL A 349 -0.79 4.55 23.85
CA VAL A 349 -1.77 5.43 23.20
C VAL A 349 -3.17 5.30 23.83
N GLY A 350 -3.39 4.28 24.66
CA GLY A 350 -4.62 4.11 25.43
C GLY A 350 -5.75 3.41 24.66
N ARG A 351 -5.45 2.81 23.50
CA ARG A 351 -6.37 1.95 22.75
C ARG A 351 -5.63 0.81 22.08
N ARG A 352 -6.28 -0.35 21.95
CA ARG A 352 -5.72 -1.49 21.23
C ARG A 352 -5.82 -1.25 19.73
N LEU A 353 -4.70 -0.89 19.12
CA LEU A 353 -4.50 -0.81 17.68
C LEU A 353 -4.36 -2.22 17.12
N GLY A 354 -5.00 -2.47 15.98
CA GLY A 354 -4.73 -3.68 15.20
C GLY A 354 -3.28 -3.73 14.71
N THR A 355 -2.73 -4.91 14.48
CA THR A 355 -1.42 -5.08 13.85
C THR A 355 -1.50 -6.10 12.73
N ALA A 356 -1.21 -5.64 11.52
CA ALA A 356 -1.14 -6.46 10.33
C ALA A 356 0.30 -6.56 9.81
N VAL A 357 0.63 -7.67 9.18
CA VAL A 357 1.90 -7.83 8.47
C VAL A 357 1.69 -8.50 7.12
N HIS A 358 2.37 -7.98 6.09
CA HIS A 358 2.63 -8.76 4.88
C HIS A 358 3.93 -9.54 5.07
N ALA A 359 3.83 -10.86 4.98
CA ALA A 359 4.93 -11.78 5.19
C ALA A 359 5.28 -12.53 3.90
N MET A 360 6.16 -13.53 3.99
CA MET A 360 6.59 -14.34 2.85
C MET A 360 5.62 -15.50 2.61
N ASN A 361 5.68 -16.09 1.41
CA ASN A 361 4.79 -17.16 0.96
C ASN A 361 4.89 -18.51 1.71
N SER A 362 5.82 -18.69 2.66
CA SER A 362 5.94 -19.95 3.43
C SER A 362 6.59 -19.74 4.80
N LEU A 363 6.29 -20.63 5.77
CA LEU A 363 6.90 -20.58 7.11
C LEU A 363 8.44 -20.57 7.07
N ARG A 364 9.02 -21.38 6.17
CA ARG A 364 10.48 -21.46 6.00
C ARG A 364 11.05 -20.15 5.46
N ASN A 365 10.44 -19.58 4.42
CA ASN A 365 10.93 -18.32 3.85
C ASN A 365 10.79 -17.17 4.85
N ASN A 366 9.70 -17.15 5.62
CA ASN A 366 9.54 -16.19 6.71
C ASN A 366 10.70 -16.28 7.70
N LEU A 367 10.96 -17.47 8.26
CA LEU A 367 12.04 -17.63 9.22
C LEU A 367 13.42 -17.32 8.60
N TYR A 368 13.68 -17.75 7.36
CA TYR A 368 14.92 -17.44 6.62
C TYR A 368 15.21 -15.93 6.57
N PHE A 369 14.17 -15.12 6.32
CA PHE A 369 14.27 -13.65 6.30
C PHE A 369 14.10 -13.00 7.68
N GLY A 370 14.17 -13.78 8.76
CA GLY A 370 14.08 -13.30 10.13
C GLY A 370 12.64 -12.92 10.53
N LEU A 371 11.62 -13.62 10.03
CA LEU A 371 10.22 -13.38 10.39
C LEU A 371 9.66 -14.62 11.08
N ASP A 372 9.54 -14.60 12.42
CA ASP A 372 8.96 -15.71 13.18
C ASP A 372 7.45 -15.53 13.34
N ILE A 373 6.73 -15.67 12.22
CA ILE A 373 5.28 -15.46 12.16
C ILE A 373 4.50 -16.41 13.07
N VAL A 374 5.06 -17.59 13.39
CA VAL A 374 4.45 -18.55 14.33
C VAL A 374 4.53 -18.00 15.75
N ARG A 375 5.70 -17.48 16.15
CA ARG A 375 5.88 -16.84 17.44
C ARG A 375 5.00 -15.60 17.58
N TRP A 376 4.93 -14.77 16.53
CA TRP A 376 4.11 -13.56 16.55
C TRP A 376 2.63 -13.87 16.77
N ALA A 377 2.10 -14.90 16.09
CA ALA A 377 0.74 -15.36 16.29
C ALA A 377 0.51 -15.92 17.71
N LYS A 378 1.43 -16.74 18.23
CA LYS A 378 1.32 -17.33 19.58
C LYS A 378 1.40 -16.30 20.70
N GLU A 379 2.22 -15.26 20.53
CA GLU A 379 2.36 -14.16 21.49
C GLU A 379 1.28 -13.08 21.32
N GLY A 380 0.38 -13.20 20.35
CA GLY A 380 -0.67 -12.20 20.08
C GLY A 380 -0.12 -10.87 19.57
N LEU A 381 1.05 -10.88 18.92
CA LEU A 381 1.72 -9.69 18.39
C LEU A 381 1.12 -9.21 17.08
N ILE A 382 0.40 -10.06 16.34
CA ILE A 382 -0.29 -9.71 15.10
C ILE A 382 -1.75 -10.17 15.16
N ASP A 383 -2.64 -9.37 14.57
CA ASP A 383 -4.06 -9.68 14.40
C ASP A 383 -4.35 -10.14 12.96
N HIS A 384 -3.59 -9.64 11.98
CA HIS A 384 -3.71 -10.02 10.57
C HIS A 384 -2.37 -10.44 9.95
N LEU A 385 -2.39 -11.51 9.17
CA LEU A 385 -1.24 -12.02 8.41
C LEU A 385 -1.63 -12.15 6.94
N VAL A 386 -0.94 -11.44 6.07
CA VAL A 386 -1.09 -11.56 4.61
C VAL A 386 0.15 -12.25 4.02
N LEU A 387 -0.06 -13.27 3.20
CA LEU A 387 0.97 -14.19 2.69
C LEU A 387 1.24 -14.04 1.19
#